data_AF-L0DMQ0-F1
#
_entry.id   AF-L0DMQ0-F1
#
_cell.length_a   1.000
_cell.length_b   1.000
_cell.length_c   1.000
_cell.angle_alpha   90.00
_cell.angle_beta   90.00
_cell.angle_gamma   90.00
#
_symmetry.space_group_name_H-M   'P 1'
#
loop_
_entity.id
_entity.type
_entity.pdbx_description
1 polymer ?
#
loop_
_entity_poly.entity_id
_entity_poly.type
_entity_poly.pdbx_seq_one_letter_code
_entity_poly.pdbx_strand_id
1 'polypeptide(L)'
;MIRHTPRERMGITLTEILISILILGIGMVSLATLFPLGLLRLRDANRLSRSATLTESATADFGGRDLLNKQSFLNSNSSPWYTLKAYTARPYDPWVQDTPGYTSGKFLDPWDKTLGFGAYRGQGPPTAAPINGPGYFPGAGLPVAYDPLWRYQAGVYPGATSEARFASGIGFVRPDPSDGTSDPSAHGLQRITNFNNNALATWMKQSSAYVPDIFVSPEDVILQSGTDVGKAVNTASPLVPELIAPDLTLPAVYKTGVPTLQNDWKYTWMFTGQQADSTNGAVFSGDIVIFENRPFALNTTTPTYFGHTAPVNGVVEGETVVEAIFGYTSKVTQIPTKGSYGYGANANRAVLLRWSSAMPDPEIRAGSWIADVTYERNATVSSTRQYDSPATGDTTRPALAYFPYQRCHWYQIAKRTGVSVRAAADKLTNDPDGITYREMTVWVNAPLRAFTLLDTSGSPHHANAALVSPYVVNVFPRTIYTR
;
A
#
# COMPACT_ATOMS: atom_id res chain seq x y z
N MET A 1 -64.47 15.13 -63.59
CA MET A 1 -63.29 15.64 -62.86
C MET A 1 -63.60 15.55 -61.37
N ILE A 2 -63.04 14.55 -60.67
CA ILE A 2 -63.42 14.23 -59.29
C ILE A 2 -62.80 15.27 -58.34
N ARG A 3 -63.65 16.00 -57.61
CA ARG A 3 -63.28 16.99 -56.59
C ARG A 3 -63.09 16.24 -55.27
N HIS A 4 -61.87 16.17 -54.76
CA HIS A 4 -61.61 15.71 -53.40
C HIS A 4 -62.10 16.79 -52.42
N THR A 5 -63.21 16.54 -51.73
CA THR A 5 -63.61 17.32 -50.55
C THR A 5 -62.60 17.04 -49.43
N PRO A 6 -61.97 18.07 -48.84
CA PRO A 6 -61.05 17.88 -47.73
C PRO A 6 -61.81 17.26 -46.55
N ARG A 7 -61.32 16.10 -46.08
CA ARG A 7 -61.85 15.38 -44.92
C ARG A 7 -61.54 16.23 -43.68
N GLU A 8 -62.57 16.67 -42.96
CA GLU A 8 -62.40 17.37 -41.68
C GLU A 8 -61.61 16.48 -40.71
N ARG A 9 -60.54 17.02 -40.13
CA ARG A 9 -59.71 16.30 -39.17
C ARG A 9 -60.50 16.17 -37.86
N MET A 10 -60.81 14.95 -37.45
CA MET A 10 -61.37 14.71 -36.11
C MET A 10 -60.32 15.10 -35.06
N GLY A 11 -60.73 15.85 -34.04
CA GLY A 11 -59.84 16.38 -33.00
C GLY A 11 -59.09 15.29 -32.24
N ILE A 12 -57.92 15.65 -31.69
CA ILE A 12 -57.08 14.77 -30.86
C ILE A 12 -57.81 14.48 -29.54
N THR A 13 -57.86 13.21 -29.13
CA THR A 13 -58.50 12.78 -27.89
C THR A 13 -57.61 13.04 -26.68
N LEU A 14 -58.20 13.31 -25.50
CA LEU A 14 -57.47 13.47 -24.24
C LEU A 14 -56.58 12.25 -23.94
N THR A 15 -57.03 11.05 -24.30
CA THR A 15 -56.27 9.80 -24.16
C THR A 15 -54.99 9.77 -25.01
N GLU A 16 -55.03 10.28 -26.25
CA GLU A 16 -53.83 10.38 -27.10
C GLU A 16 -52.81 11.36 -26.51
N ILE A 17 -53.26 12.47 -25.93
CA ILE A 17 -52.38 13.42 -25.24
C ILE A 17 -51.75 12.78 -24.00
N LEU A 18 -52.54 12.08 -23.17
CA LEU A 18 -52.04 11.43 -21.96
C LEU A 18 -51.04 10.31 -22.28
N ILE A 19 -51.30 9.50 -23.31
CA ILE A 19 -50.36 8.47 -23.78
C ILE A 19 -49.09 9.12 -24.32
N SER A 20 -49.21 10.24 -25.05
CA SER A 20 -48.05 10.97 -25.58
C SER A 20 -47.17 11.52 -24.46
N ILE A 21 -47.77 12.12 -23.41
CA ILE A 21 -47.04 12.62 -22.23
C ILE A 21 -46.41 11.46 -21.45
N LEU A 22 -47.10 10.33 -21.30
CA LEU A 22 -46.55 9.15 -20.64
C LEU A 22 -45.31 8.61 -21.36
N ILE A 23 -45.40 8.43 -22.69
CA ILE A 23 -44.27 7.95 -23.51
C ILE A 23 -43.11 8.94 -23.47
N LEU A 24 -43.39 10.24 -23.59
CA LEU A 24 -42.37 11.30 -23.49
C LEU A 24 -41.73 11.33 -22.10
N GLY A 25 -42.52 11.16 -21.03
CA GLY A 25 -42.05 11.09 -19.65
C GLY A 25 -41.10 9.92 -19.43
N ILE A 26 -41.46 8.72 -19.89
CA ILE A 26 -40.59 7.53 -19.82
C ILE A 26 -39.29 7.77 -20.61
N GLY A 27 -39.39 8.34 -21.81
CA GLY A 27 -38.22 8.67 -22.65
C GLY A 27 -37.27 9.66 -21.97
N MET A 28 -37.79 10.75 -21.39
CA MET A 28 -36.97 11.75 -20.70
C MET A 28 -36.34 11.22 -19.42
N VAL A 29 -37.05 10.40 -18.63
CA VAL A 29 -36.49 9.77 -17.42
C VAL A 29 -35.37 8.80 -17.79
N SER A 30 -35.53 8.02 -18.85
CA SER A 30 -34.47 7.12 -19.35
C SER A 30 -33.20 7.91 -19.73
N LEU A 31 -33.31 8.99 -20.50
CA LEU A 31 -32.16 9.83 -20.87
C LEU A 31 -31.52 10.51 -19.65
N ALA A 32 -32.34 11.00 -18.71
CA ALA A 32 -31.87 11.65 -17.49
C ALA A 32 -31.04 10.69 -16.60
N THR A 33 -31.36 9.38 -16.59
CA THR A 33 -30.58 8.39 -15.83
C THR A 33 -29.30 7.92 -16.55
N LEU A 34 -29.29 7.93 -17.89
CA LEU A 34 -28.12 7.51 -18.66
C LEU A 34 -26.96 8.53 -18.58
N PHE A 35 -27.26 9.82 -18.47
CA PHE A 35 -26.22 10.85 -18.45
C PHE A 35 -25.28 10.75 -17.23
N PRO A 36 -25.77 10.69 -15.97
CA PRO A 36 -24.90 10.50 -14.82
C PRO A 36 -24.11 9.19 -14.87
N LEU A 37 -24.72 8.10 -15.34
CA LEU A 37 -24.04 6.80 -15.49
C LEU A 37 -22.94 6.86 -16.55
N GLY A 38 -23.19 7.54 -17.66
CA GLY A 38 -22.20 7.79 -18.72
C GLY A 38 -21.00 8.59 -18.21
N LEU A 39 -21.23 9.65 -17.43
CA LEU A 39 -20.17 10.45 -16.82
C LEU A 39 -19.32 9.64 -15.84
N LEU A 40 -19.94 8.82 -14.97
CA LEU A 40 -19.20 7.95 -14.06
C LEU A 40 -18.31 6.96 -14.82
N ARG A 41 -18.85 6.31 -15.87
CA ARG A 41 -18.07 5.38 -16.70
C ARG A 41 -16.95 6.06 -17.47
N LEU A 42 -17.17 7.26 -18.00
CA LEU A 42 -16.13 8.03 -18.69
C LEU A 42 -15.01 8.45 -17.73
N ARG A 43 -15.36 8.88 -16.50
CA ARG A 43 -14.38 9.21 -15.46
C ARG A 43 -13.54 7.98 -15.12
N ASP A 44 -14.17 6.84 -14.88
CA ASP A 44 -13.47 5.61 -14.52
C ASP A 44 -12.62 5.09 -15.69
N ALA A 45 -13.09 5.22 -16.94
CA ALA A 45 -12.33 4.89 -18.14
C ALA A 45 -11.09 5.78 -18.30
N ASN A 46 -11.22 7.10 -18.08
CA ASN A 46 -10.10 8.04 -18.11
C ASN A 46 -9.08 7.71 -17.01
N ARG A 47 -9.57 7.47 -15.79
CA ARG A 47 -8.75 7.04 -14.64
C ARG A 47 -7.95 5.77 -14.96
N LEU A 48 -8.59 4.76 -15.57
CA LEU A 48 -7.93 3.53 -15.99
C LEU A 48 -6.91 3.76 -17.12
N SER A 49 -7.26 4.57 -18.13
CA SER A 49 -6.36 4.89 -19.25
C SER A 49 -5.09 5.58 -18.76
N ARG A 50 -5.22 6.59 -17.89
CA ARG A 50 -4.08 7.28 -17.28
C ARG A 50 -3.21 6.33 -16.45
N SER A 51 -3.84 5.43 -15.69
CA SER A 51 -3.10 4.43 -14.92
C SER A 51 -2.27 3.48 -15.81
N ALA A 52 -2.80 3.11 -16.98
CA ALA A 52 -2.09 2.26 -17.93
C ALA A 52 -0.90 3.00 -18.56
N THR A 53 -1.11 4.23 -19.05
CA THR A 53 -0.02 5.05 -19.61
C THR A 53 1.10 5.28 -18.58
N LEU A 54 0.74 5.61 -17.34
CA LEU A 54 1.72 5.81 -16.27
C LEU A 54 2.51 4.55 -15.95
N THR A 55 1.88 3.38 -16.01
CA THR A 55 2.55 2.09 -15.79
C THR A 55 3.56 1.78 -16.88
N GLU A 56 3.26 2.10 -18.14
CA GLU A 56 4.19 1.93 -19.25
C GLU A 56 5.39 2.88 -19.09
N SER A 57 5.15 4.14 -18.70
CA SER A 57 6.22 5.09 -18.35
C SER A 57 7.09 4.56 -17.21
N ALA A 58 6.47 4.12 -16.11
CA ALA A 58 7.16 3.57 -14.95
C ALA A 58 8.03 2.36 -15.31
N THR A 59 7.52 1.47 -16.18
CA THR A 59 8.25 0.30 -16.66
C THR A 59 9.46 0.72 -17.51
N ALA A 60 9.30 1.73 -18.37
CA ALA A 60 10.41 2.30 -19.15
C ALA A 60 11.46 2.96 -18.24
N ASP A 61 11.04 3.70 -17.21
CA ASP A 61 11.95 4.32 -16.24
C ASP A 61 12.74 3.28 -15.43
N PHE A 62 12.11 2.17 -15.03
CA PHE A 62 12.81 1.08 -14.36
C PHE A 62 13.98 0.54 -15.20
N GLY A 63 13.76 0.27 -16.48
CA GLY A 63 14.80 -0.26 -17.37
C GLY A 63 15.79 0.79 -17.88
N GLY A 64 15.31 2.01 -18.13
CA GLY A 64 16.12 3.10 -18.70
C GLY A 64 17.03 3.78 -17.69
N ARG A 65 16.59 3.89 -16.43
CA ARG A 65 17.32 4.55 -15.34
C ARG A 65 17.90 3.57 -14.33
N ASP A 66 17.57 2.29 -14.46
CA ASP A 66 18.03 1.22 -13.57
C ASP A 66 17.72 1.52 -12.10
N LEU A 67 16.47 1.94 -11.85
CA LEU A 67 16.04 2.50 -10.56
C LEU A 67 16.23 1.53 -9.38
N LEU A 68 16.20 0.22 -9.65
CA LEU A 68 16.37 -0.84 -8.65
C LEU A 68 17.81 -1.37 -8.56
N ASN A 69 18.77 -0.73 -9.22
CA ASN A 69 20.16 -1.15 -9.17
C ASN A 69 20.64 -1.24 -7.72
N LYS A 70 20.93 -2.45 -7.24
CA LYS A 70 21.39 -2.70 -5.88
C LYS A 70 22.61 -1.86 -5.49
N GLN A 71 23.53 -1.61 -6.42
CA GLN A 71 24.71 -0.80 -6.15
C GLN A 71 24.36 0.66 -5.83
N SER A 72 23.23 1.20 -6.31
CA SER A 72 22.78 2.55 -5.97
C SER A 72 22.34 2.69 -4.51
N PHE A 73 21.81 1.61 -3.92
CA PHE A 73 21.44 1.54 -2.50
C PHE A 73 22.68 1.36 -1.60
N LEU A 74 23.74 0.73 -2.11
CA LEU A 74 24.98 0.48 -1.39
C LEU A 74 26.06 1.55 -1.63
N ASN A 75 25.77 2.57 -2.43
CA ASN A 75 26.68 3.67 -2.71
C ASN A 75 26.40 4.84 -1.75
N SER A 76 27.39 5.25 -0.97
CA SER A 76 27.27 6.36 -0.02
C SER A 76 26.99 7.72 -0.67
N ASN A 77 27.30 7.89 -1.95
CA ASN A 77 26.99 9.11 -2.69
C ASN A 77 25.54 9.19 -3.18
N SER A 78 24.84 8.06 -3.23
CA SER A 78 23.44 7.98 -3.67
C SER A 78 22.51 7.79 -2.48
N SER A 79 22.89 6.86 -1.60
CA SER A 79 22.10 6.41 -0.46
C SER A 79 22.95 6.41 0.82
N PRO A 80 23.34 7.60 1.31
CA PRO A 80 24.17 7.71 2.52
C PRO A 80 23.50 7.07 3.74
N TRP A 81 22.18 7.01 3.80
CA TRP A 81 21.44 6.47 4.93
C TRP A 81 21.56 4.96 5.14
N TYR A 82 21.95 4.20 4.10
CA TYR A 82 22.20 2.76 4.21
C TYR A 82 23.66 2.42 4.47
N THR A 83 24.57 3.39 4.33
CA THR A 83 26.01 3.11 4.21
C THR A 83 26.89 3.93 5.15
N LEU A 84 26.49 5.15 5.49
CA LEU A 84 27.28 6.04 6.34
C LEU A 84 26.86 5.92 7.81
N LYS A 85 27.87 5.91 8.69
CA LYS A 85 27.69 5.85 10.15
C LYS A 85 26.87 7.00 10.74
N ALA A 86 26.77 8.12 10.03
CA ALA A 86 25.98 9.27 10.45
C ALA A 86 24.47 9.00 10.48
N TYR A 87 24.00 8.00 9.72
CA TYR A 87 22.57 7.71 9.55
C TYR A 87 22.18 6.29 9.98
N THR A 88 23.14 5.37 10.00
CA THR A 88 22.94 3.99 10.44
C THR A 88 24.14 3.55 11.26
N ALA A 89 23.93 2.76 12.33
CA ALA A 89 25.04 2.25 13.13
C ALA A 89 26.04 1.44 12.29
N ARG A 90 25.54 0.70 11.29
CA ARG A 90 26.36 -0.07 10.35
C ARG A 90 25.75 -0.04 8.94
N PRO A 91 26.59 -0.13 7.89
CA PRO A 91 26.09 -0.31 6.53
C PRO A 91 25.20 -1.55 6.44
N TYR A 92 24.11 -1.45 5.70
CA TYR A 92 23.21 -2.57 5.46
C TYR A 92 22.60 -2.52 4.06
N ASP A 93 22.19 -3.68 3.55
CA ASP A 93 21.48 -3.78 2.28
C ASP A 93 19.96 -3.83 2.51
N PRO A 94 19.21 -2.78 2.15
CA PRO A 94 17.78 -2.70 2.44
C PRO A 94 16.94 -3.76 1.69
N TRP A 95 17.51 -4.44 0.68
CA TRP A 95 16.82 -5.51 -0.04
C TRP A 95 16.86 -6.85 0.68
N VAL A 96 17.77 -7.03 1.63
CA VAL A 96 17.96 -8.31 2.34
C VAL A 96 18.10 -8.14 3.84
N GLN A 97 18.17 -6.91 4.35
CA GLN A 97 18.28 -6.59 5.77
C GLN A 97 17.30 -5.47 6.12
N ASP A 98 16.51 -5.70 7.15
CA ASP A 98 15.60 -4.68 7.67
C ASP A 98 16.37 -3.57 8.42
N THR A 99 15.73 -2.40 8.56
CA THR A 99 16.37 -1.23 9.16
C THR A 99 16.91 -1.53 10.57
N PRO A 100 18.20 -1.26 10.83
CA PRO A 100 18.84 -1.30 12.14
C PRO A 100 18.11 -0.46 13.23
N GLY A 101 17.88 -1.01 14.43
CA GLY A 101 17.60 -0.20 15.64
C GLY A 101 16.14 0.08 16.01
N TYR A 102 15.30 -0.95 16.14
CA TYR A 102 13.87 -0.83 16.47
C TYR A 102 13.55 -0.26 17.87
N THR A 103 14.50 -0.22 18.82
CA THR A 103 14.21 0.07 20.22
C THR A 103 14.78 1.42 20.72
N SER A 104 13.88 2.27 21.21
CA SER A 104 14.14 3.39 22.13
C SER A 104 15.19 4.45 21.73
N GLY A 105 15.18 4.90 20.47
CA GLY A 105 15.85 6.14 20.05
C GLY A 105 17.38 6.07 20.07
N LYS A 106 17.95 4.87 20.23
CA LYS A 106 19.35 4.60 19.94
C LYS A 106 19.39 3.83 18.63
N PHE A 107 20.32 4.17 17.73
CA PHE A 107 20.68 3.30 16.62
C PHE A 107 21.30 2.04 17.21
N LEU A 108 20.46 1.11 17.66
CA LEU A 108 20.92 -0.13 18.22
C LEU A 108 21.54 -0.93 17.08
N ASP A 109 22.73 -1.42 17.37
CA ASP A 109 23.44 -2.34 16.51
C ASP A 109 22.48 -3.51 16.21
N PRO A 110 22.07 -3.78 14.96
CA PRO A 110 21.18 -4.90 14.70
C PRO A 110 21.92 -6.25 14.82
N TRP A 111 23.16 -6.21 15.29
CA TRP A 111 23.94 -7.31 15.81
C TRP A 111 23.82 -7.46 17.34
N ASP A 112 23.06 -6.61 18.02
CA ASP A 112 22.79 -6.71 19.45
C ASP A 112 21.84 -7.89 19.72
N LYS A 113 22.45 -8.99 20.17
CA LYS A 113 21.81 -10.26 20.49
C LYS A 113 20.77 -10.14 21.60
N THR A 114 20.85 -9.09 22.42
CA THR A 114 19.97 -8.93 23.58
C THR A 114 18.60 -8.38 23.20
N LEU A 115 18.45 -7.80 22.00
CA LEU A 115 17.24 -7.08 21.59
C LEU A 115 16.54 -7.69 20.36
N GLY A 116 17.04 -8.82 19.85
CA GLY A 116 16.51 -9.51 18.68
C GLY A 116 17.07 -8.94 17.37
N PHE A 117 17.48 -9.83 16.47
CA PHE A 117 17.96 -9.43 15.15
C PHE A 117 16.78 -8.99 14.28
N GLY A 118 16.96 -7.90 13.54
CA GLY A 118 16.05 -7.51 12.47
C GLY A 118 16.01 -8.57 11.37
N ALA A 119 14.95 -8.58 10.58
CA ALA A 119 14.75 -9.53 9.50
C ALA A 119 15.95 -9.54 8.54
N TYR A 120 16.42 -10.74 8.18
CA TYR A 120 17.60 -10.94 7.35
C TYR A 120 17.40 -12.09 6.36
N ARG A 121 17.80 -11.87 5.10
CA ARG A 121 17.74 -12.85 4.00
C ARG A 121 19.07 -13.01 3.25
N GLY A 122 20.15 -12.35 3.65
CA GLY A 122 21.41 -12.32 2.90
C GLY A 122 22.33 -13.53 3.12
N GLN A 123 23.35 -13.67 2.25
CA GLN A 123 24.42 -14.67 2.39
C GLN A 123 25.39 -14.34 3.52
N GLY A 124 25.75 -15.36 4.30
CA GLY A 124 26.70 -15.30 5.40
C GLY A 124 26.07 -14.83 6.72
N PRO A 125 26.65 -15.24 7.87
CA PRO A 125 26.31 -14.60 9.13
C PRO A 125 26.67 -13.12 9.03
N PRO A 126 25.88 -12.21 9.62
CA PRO A 126 26.30 -10.84 9.81
C PRO A 126 27.68 -10.89 10.49
N THR A 127 28.74 -10.51 9.80
CA THR A 127 30.12 -10.89 10.12
C THR A 127 30.62 -10.23 11.42
N ALA A 128 30.27 -10.81 12.57
CA ALA A 128 30.99 -10.76 13.85
C ALA A 128 30.14 -11.39 14.98
N ALA A 129 30.05 -12.72 15.05
CA ALA A 129 30.13 -13.51 16.29
C ALA A 129 29.59 -14.95 16.09
N PRO A 130 30.22 -15.98 16.68
CA PRO A 130 29.79 -17.37 16.57
C PRO A 130 28.74 -17.70 17.62
N ILE A 131 27.48 -17.26 17.47
CA ILE A 131 26.38 -17.74 18.34
C ILE A 131 25.06 -17.66 17.58
N ASN A 132 24.42 -18.81 17.29
CA ASN A 132 22.99 -19.03 17.02
C ASN A 132 22.20 -17.90 16.35
N GLY A 133 22.80 -17.20 15.39
CA GLY A 133 22.08 -16.32 14.47
C GLY A 133 21.41 -17.21 13.42
N PRO A 134 20.24 -16.84 12.90
CA PRO A 134 19.70 -17.59 11.81
C PRO A 134 20.72 -17.57 10.66
N GLY A 135 21.08 -18.75 10.17
CA GLY A 135 22.02 -18.90 9.06
C GLY A 135 21.51 -18.25 7.78
N TYR A 136 22.28 -18.38 6.70
CA TYR A 136 21.81 -17.98 5.37
C TYR A 136 20.40 -18.52 5.09
N PHE A 137 19.46 -17.62 4.80
CA PHE A 137 18.13 -17.99 4.32
C PHE A 137 18.12 -17.90 2.80
N PRO A 138 18.30 -19.01 2.07
CA PRO A 138 18.15 -19.00 0.63
C PRO A 138 16.72 -18.59 0.24
N GLY A 139 16.61 -17.85 -0.87
CA GLY A 139 15.32 -17.43 -1.43
C GLY A 139 15.30 -15.94 -1.73
N ALA A 140 14.09 -15.39 -1.86
CA ALA A 140 13.86 -13.98 -2.15
C ALA A 140 14.39 -13.05 -1.04
N GLY A 141 14.68 -11.82 -1.43
CA GLY A 141 14.96 -10.72 -0.51
C GLY A 141 13.74 -10.34 0.34
N LEU A 142 13.89 -9.27 1.12
CA LEU A 142 12.79 -8.69 1.89
C LEU A 142 11.86 -7.91 0.96
N PRO A 143 10.54 -7.93 1.23
CA PRO A 143 9.62 -7.03 0.56
C PRO A 143 9.76 -5.61 1.09
N VAL A 144 9.82 -4.68 0.15
CA VAL A 144 10.02 -3.25 0.39
C VAL A 144 9.01 -2.44 -0.43
N ALA A 145 8.79 -1.20 0.00
CA ALA A 145 8.10 -0.18 -0.78
C ALA A 145 9.15 0.82 -1.31
N TYR A 146 9.46 0.76 -2.59
CA TYR A 146 10.29 1.75 -3.26
C TYR A 146 9.43 2.97 -3.62
N ASP A 147 9.56 4.03 -2.82
CA ASP A 147 8.74 5.24 -2.92
C ASP A 147 9.57 6.53 -2.75
N PRO A 148 10.43 6.88 -3.72
CA PRO A 148 11.22 8.09 -3.66
C PRO A 148 10.39 9.37 -3.65
N LEU A 149 9.23 9.40 -4.33
CA LEU A 149 8.38 10.58 -4.38
C LEU A 149 7.83 10.96 -3.02
N TRP A 150 7.36 9.98 -2.25
CA TRP A 150 6.91 10.25 -0.89
C TRP A 150 8.03 10.77 0.00
N ARG A 151 9.22 10.17 -0.09
CA ARG A 151 10.40 10.61 0.67
C ARG A 151 10.81 12.04 0.32
N TYR A 152 10.77 12.38 -0.98
CA TYR A 152 11.04 13.72 -1.48
C TYR A 152 10.03 14.75 -0.92
N GLN A 153 8.74 14.43 -0.98
CA GLN A 153 7.69 15.35 -0.52
C GLN A 153 7.63 15.50 1.00
N ALA A 154 7.69 14.41 1.73
CA ALA A 154 7.63 14.45 3.19
C ALA A 154 8.92 15.01 3.81
N GLY A 155 10.04 15.00 3.08
CA GLY A 155 11.36 15.35 3.60
C GLY A 155 11.88 14.36 4.66
N VAL A 156 11.25 13.19 4.80
CA VAL A 156 11.59 12.17 5.80
C VAL A 156 12.37 11.06 5.12
N TYR A 157 13.69 10.99 5.35
CA TYR A 157 14.57 9.97 4.76
C TYR A 157 14.91 8.86 5.76
N PRO A 158 15.35 7.67 5.30
CA PRO A 158 15.82 6.62 6.21
C PRO A 158 16.96 7.14 7.11
N GLY A 159 17.00 6.67 8.36
CA GLY A 159 17.91 7.19 9.39
C GLY A 159 17.40 8.41 10.16
N ALA A 160 16.24 8.98 9.79
CA ALA A 160 15.52 9.95 10.62
C ALA A 160 14.88 9.29 11.87
N THR A 161 14.45 10.10 12.83
CA THR A 161 13.78 9.63 14.07
C THR A 161 12.46 8.89 13.82
N SER A 162 11.84 9.11 12.66
CA SER A 162 10.64 8.41 12.19
C SER A 162 10.96 7.63 10.93
N GLU A 163 10.81 6.30 10.99
CA GLU A 163 11.13 5.42 9.86
C GLU A 163 10.15 5.58 8.67
N ALA A 164 8.91 5.97 8.94
CA ALA A 164 7.85 6.14 7.94
C ALA A 164 7.65 4.90 7.04
N ARG A 165 7.52 3.74 7.69
CA ARG A 165 7.29 2.45 7.01
C ARG A 165 5.98 2.48 6.24
N PHE A 166 5.96 1.81 5.10
CA PHE A 166 4.76 1.68 4.30
C PHE A 166 3.80 0.70 4.98
N ALA A 167 2.57 1.17 5.24
CA ALA A 167 1.52 0.40 5.88
C ALA A 167 1.90 -0.19 7.25
N SER A 168 2.47 0.63 8.13
CA SER A 168 2.69 0.24 9.52
C SER A 168 1.35 0.18 10.27
N GLY A 169 1.01 -1.00 10.80
CA GLY A 169 -0.15 -1.26 11.65
C GLY A 169 0.16 -1.30 13.14
N ILE A 170 1.38 -0.92 13.56
CA ILE A 170 1.71 -0.80 14.99
C ILE A 170 0.77 0.21 15.65
N GLY A 171 0.13 -0.19 16.74
CA GLY A 171 -0.93 0.59 17.40
C GLY A 171 -2.31 0.56 16.73
N PHE A 172 -2.46 -0.03 15.54
CA PHE A 172 -3.75 -0.25 14.86
C PHE A 172 -4.19 -1.71 14.84
N VAL A 173 -3.25 -2.61 14.92
CA VAL A 173 -3.47 -4.05 15.00
C VAL A 173 -3.17 -4.49 16.44
N ARG A 174 -4.00 -5.38 16.97
CA ARG A 174 -3.80 -5.92 18.32
C ARG A 174 -2.50 -6.72 18.42
N PRO A 175 -1.87 -6.82 19.61
CA PRO A 175 -0.71 -7.69 19.83
C PRO A 175 -0.98 -9.14 19.44
N ASP A 176 0.09 -9.88 19.11
CA ASP A 176 -0.02 -11.26 18.70
C ASP A 176 -0.58 -12.17 19.83
N PRO A 177 -1.63 -12.95 19.56
CA PRO A 177 -2.29 -13.71 20.62
C PRO A 177 -1.53 -14.95 21.10
N SER A 178 -0.48 -15.40 20.39
CA SER A 178 0.15 -16.71 20.61
C SER A 178 1.43 -16.70 21.45
N ASP A 179 2.20 -15.62 21.44
CA ASP A 179 3.58 -15.61 21.94
C ASP A 179 3.82 -14.62 23.08
N GLY A 180 2.77 -13.92 23.53
CA GLY A 180 2.87 -12.94 24.62
C GLY A 180 3.80 -11.76 24.27
N THR A 181 4.20 -11.61 23.00
CA THR A 181 4.91 -10.42 22.54
C THR A 181 3.95 -9.24 22.50
N SER A 182 4.48 -8.04 22.74
CA SER A 182 3.66 -6.81 22.77
C SER A 182 3.24 -6.32 21.39
N ASP A 183 3.89 -6.80 20.33
CA ASP A 183 3.81 -6.18 19.00
C ASP A 183 3.25 -7.18 17.97
N PRO A 184 2.32 -6.75 17.10
CA PRO A 184 1.85 -7.59 16.00
C PRO A 184 2.87 -7.70 14.86
N SER A 185 2.70 -8.72 14.00
CA SER A 185 3.30 -8.80 12.65
C SER A 185 2.75 -7.76 11.65
N ALA A 186 2.61 -6.52 12.11
CA ALA A 186 2.09 -5.38 11.37
C ALA A 186 3.09 -4.23 11.34
N HIS A 187 4.40 -4.51 11.33
CA HIS A 187 5.41 -3.44 11.33
C HIS A 187 5.45 -2.63 10.02
N GLY A 188 4.84 -3.13 8.94
CA GLY A 188 4.84 -2.52 7.62
C GLY A 188 6.16 -2.74 6.86
N LEU A 189 6.14 -2.45 5.57
CA LEU A 189 7.30 -2.62 4.68
C LEU A 189 8.31 -1.49 4.89
N GLN A 190 9.59 -1.79 4.70
CA GLN A 190 10.59 -0.73 4.65
C GLN A 190 10.33 0.15 3.42
N ARG A 191 10.17 1.46 3.64
CA ARG A 191 10.02 2.43 2.54
C ARG A 191 11.39 2.92 2.11
N ILE A 192 11.87 2.45 0.96
CA ILE A 192 13.25 2.65 0.51
C ILE A 192 13.36 3.69 -0.61
N THR A 193 14.53 4.30 -0.74
CA THR A 193 14.88 5.24 -1.83
C THR A 193 16.38 5.23 -2.05
N ASN A 194 16.80 5.50 -3.29
CA ASN A 194 18.18 5.73 -3.70
C ASN A 194 18.44 7.17 -4.18
N PHE A 195 17.49 8.09 -3.94
CA PHE A 195 17.60 9.51 -4.28
C PHE A 195 17.98 10.32 -3.05
N ASN A 196 19.05 11.12 -3.16
CA ASN A 196 19.54 11.94 -2.07
C ASN A 196 18.64 13.15 -1.80
N ASN A 197 18.58 13.60 -0.55
CA ASN A 197 17.91 14.86 -0.22
C ASN A 197 18.67 16.05 -0.84
N ASN A 198 17.93 17.10 -1.20
CA ASN A 198 18.51 18.30 -1.81
C ASN A 198 19.47 19.07 -0.88
N ALA A 199 19.38 18.90 0.45
CA ALA A 199 20.25 19.58 1.42
C ALA A 199 21.68 18.99 1.44
N LEU A 200 21.85 17.74 1.00
CA LEU A 200 23.14 17.04 0.90
C LEU A 200 23.73 17.11 -0.53
N ALA A 201 23.04 17.78 -1.46
CA ALA A 201 23.31 17.74 -2.90
C ALA A 201 24.53 18.55 -3.36
N THR A 202 25.24 19.26 -2.48
CA THR A 202 26.45 20.01 -2.89
C THR A 202 27.60 19.11 -3.39
N TRP A 203 27.57 17.80 -3.11
CA TRP A 203 28.67 16.88 -3.45
C TRP A 203 28.24 15.53 -4.08
N MET A 204 26.94 15.29 -4.31
CA MET A 204 26.40 13.95 -4.61
C MET A 204 25.59 13.88 -5.92
N LYS A 205 25.81 12.84 -6.72
CA LYS A 205 25.45 12.75 -8.17
C LYS A 205 23.98 12.39 -8.50
N GLN A 206 23.16 11.96 -7.54
CA GLN A 206 21.74 11.64 -7.77
C GLN A 206 20.85 12.63 -7.00
N SER A 207 20.49 13.72 -7.67
CA SER A 207 19.63 14.76 -7.11
C SER A 207 18.18 14.28 -7.00
N SER A 208 17.53 14.54 -5.87
CA SER A 208 16.08 14.33 -5.71
C SER A 208 15.24 15.27 -6.58
N ALA A 209 15.84 16.28 -7.20
CA ALA A 209 15.15 17.17 -8.14
C ALA A 209 14.49 16.44 -9.32
N TYR A 210 14.98 15.25 -9.70
CA TYR A 210 14.39 14.46 -10.79
C TYR A 210 13.26 13.53 -10.34
N VAL A 211 12.98 13.43 -9.04
CA VAL A 211 11.98 12.49 -8.52
C VAL A 211 10.58 12.80 -9.06
N PRO A 212 10.10 14.07 -9.07
CA PRO A 212 8.80 14.39 -9.68
C PRO A 212 8.70 13.99 -11.16
N ASP A 213 9.78 14.14 -11.94
CA ASP A 213 9.80 13.81 -13.37
C ASP A 213 9.69 12.30 -13.66
N ILE A 214 10.00 11.46 -12.66
CA ILE A 214 10.01 10.00 -12.79
C ILE A 214 8.73 9.38 -12.22
N PHE A 215 8.27 9.88 -11.07
CA PHE A 215 7.23 9.23 -10.27
C PHE A 215 5.83 9.83 -10.42
N VAL A 216 5.68 10.88 -11.22
CA VAL A 216 4.42 11.55 -11.53
C VAL A 216 4.02 11.30 -12.98
N SER A 217 2.72 11.33 -13.28
CA SER A 217 2.23 11.20 -14.65
C SER A 217 2.73 12.34 -15.55
N PRO A 218 3.29 12.02 -16.74
CA PRO A 218 3.78 13.03 -17.67
C PRO A 218 2.65 13.83 -18.35
N GLU A 219 1.41 13.35 -18.29
CA GLU A 219 0.23 14.04 -18.82
C GLU A 219 -0.32 15.10 -17.85
N ASP A 220 0.28 15.21 -16.66
CA ASP A 220 -0.23 15.98 -15.53
C ASP A 220 0.47 17.33 -15.39
N VAL A 221 0.72 17.96 -16.52
CA VAL A 221 1.44 19.24 -16.59
C VAL A 221 0.45 20.39 -16.46
N ILE A 222 0.62 21.18 -15.41
CA ILE A 222 -0.02 22.47 -15.23
C ILE A 222 0.97 23.57 -15.62
N LEU A 223 0.51 24.49 -16.47
CA LEU A 223 1.21 25.73 -16.74
C LEU A 223 0.70 26.80 -15.77
N GLN A 224 1.48 27.10 -14.74
CA GLN A 224 1.18 28.23 -13.85
C GLN A 224 2.05 29.43 -14.24
N SER A 225 1.40 30.58 -14.46
CA SER A 225 2.10 31.84 -14.67
C SER A 225 2.48 32.46 -13.32
N GLY A 226 3.78 32.70 -13.09
CA GLY A 226 4.28 33.36 -11.89
C GLY A 226 3.90 34.83 -11.74
N THR A 227 3.19 35.42 -12.72
CA THR A 227 2.73 36.83 -12.69
C THR A 227 1.22 36.97 -12.54
N ASP A 228 0.49 35.85 -12.54
CA ASP A 228 -0.97 35.89 -12.47
C ASP A 228 -1.40 36.03 -11.00
N VAL A 229 -1.53 37.29 -10.54
CA VAL A 229 -1.95 37.67 -9.17
C VAL A 229 -3.33 37.14 -8.78
N GLY A 230 -4.14 36.68 -9.74
CA GLY A 230 -5.40 35.95 -9.48
C GLY A 230 -5.22 34.47 -9.12
N LYS A 231 -3.98 33.97 -9.19
CA LYS A 231 -3.54 32.61 -8.80
C LYS A 231 -2.34 32.67 -7.87
N ALA A 232 -2.35 33.62 -6.94
CA ALA A 232 -1.41 33.63 -5.83
C ALA A 232 -1.51 32.28 -5.08
N VAL A 233 -0.40 31.85 -4.47
CA VAL A 233 -0.39 30.71 -3.54
C VAL A 233 -1.54 30.92 -2.53
N ASN A 234 -2.47 29.96 -2.42
CA ASN A 234 -3.72 30.00 -1.63
C ASN A 234 -4.94 30.76 -2.24
N THR A 235 -4.97 31.04 -3.55
CA THR A 235 -6.20 31.47 -4.24
C THR A 235 -6.68 30.38 -5.19
N ALA A 236 -7.73 29.66 -4.79
CA ALA A 236 -8.33 28.58 -5.55
C ALA A 236 -8.81 29.06 -6.93
N SER A 237 -8.18 28.54 -7.98
CA SER A 237 -8.67 28.70 -9.35
C SER A 237 -9.80 27.70 -9.59
N PRO A 238 -11.02 28.11 -9.98
CA PRO A 238 -12.12 27.18 -10.26
C PRO A 238 -11.85 26.27 -11.49
N LEU A 239 -10.81 26.57 -12.28
CA LEU A 239 -10.43 25.83 -13.49
C LEU A 239 -9.19 24.94 -13.32
N VAL A 240 -8.42 25.12 -12.25
CA VAL A 240 -7.19 24.36 -12.00
C VAL A 240 -7.32 23.79 -10.59
N PRO A 241 -7.39 22.46 -10.42
CA PRO A 241 -7.39 21.84 -9.10
C PRO A 241 -6.27 22.47 -8.26
N GLU A 242 -6.64 22.92 -7.06
CA GLU A 242 -5.67 23.44 -6.12
C GLU A 242 -4.71 22.29 -5.74
N LEU A 243 -3.40 22.49 -5.94
CA LEU A 243 -2.39 21.64 -5.31
C LEU A 243 -2.51 21.85 -3.80
N ILE A 244 -3.30 21.02 -3.11
CA ILE A 244 -3.51 21.06 -1.65
C ILE A 244 -2.25 20.60 -0.87
N ALA A 245 -1.13 20.34 -1.55
CA ALA A 245 0.17 20.24 -0.90
C ALA A 245 0.96 21.51 -1.20
N PRO A 246 1.31 22.35 -0.20
CA PRO A 246 2.31 23.37 -0.43
C PRO A 246 3.59 22.64 -0.80
N ASP A 247 4.03 22.77 -2.06
CA ASP A 247 5.43 22.54 -2.38
C ASP A 247 6.25 23.54 -1.56
N LEU A 248 6.65 23.09 -0.37
CA LEU A 248 7.40 23.83 0.65
C LEU A 248 8.81 24.19 0.18
N THR A 249 9.19 23.86 -1.06
CA THR A 249 10.55 24.01 -1.56
C THR A 249 10.69 24.84 -2.82
N LEU A 250 9.61 25.38 -3.40
CA LEU A 250 9.74 26.27 -4.55
C LEU A 250 10.65 27.47 -4.20
N PRO A 251 11.85 27.57 -4.81
CA PRO A 251 12.76 28.67 -4.52
C PRO A 251 12.10 30.00 -4.83
N ALA A 252 12.41 31.07 -4.08
CA ALA A 252 11.90 32.43 -4.28
C ALA A 252 12.27 33.09 -5.65
N VAL A 253 12.73 32.32 -6.63
CA VAL A 253 13.26 32.75 -7.94
C VAL A 253 12.17 33.01 -8.98
N TYR A 254 10.89 32.68 -8.72
CA TYR A 254 9.83 32.68 -9.74
C TYR A 254 9.20 34.05 -10.10
N LYS A 255 9.91 35.16 -9.92
CA LYS A 255 9.41 36.52 -10.26
C LYS A 255 9.52 36.92 -11.74
N THR A 256 9.93 36.02 -12.65
CA THR A 256 10.31 36.38 -14.04
C THR A 256 9.20 36.25 -15.10
N GLY A 257 7.96 35.92 -14.73
CA GLY A 257 6.83 35.92 -15.69
C GLY A 257 6.85 34.85 -16.77
N VAL A 258 7.79 33.89 -16.70
CA VAL A 258 7.80 32.70 -17.55
C VAL A 258 6.95 31.62 -16.88
N PRO A 259 5.96 31.03 -17.56
CA PRO A 259 5.20 29.91 -17.00
C PRO A 259 6.14 28.74 -16.77
N THR A 260 6.22 28.27 -15.53
CA THR A 260 6.99 27.08 -15.19
C THR A 260 6.08 25.86 -15.26
N LEU A 261 6.58 24.81 -15.89
CA LEU A 261 5.93 23.49 -15.88
C LEU A 261 5.88 23.02 -14.42
N GLN A 262 4.67 22.82 -13.89
CA GLN A 262 4.45 22.15 -12.61
C GLN A 262 3.65 20.88 -12.87
N ASN A 263 3.96 19.82 -12.13
CA ASN A 263 3.18 18.59 -12.20
C ASN A 263 2.06 18.66 -11.13
N ASP A 264 0.81 18.32 -11.47
CA ASP A 264 -0.36 18.33 -10.55
C ASP A 264 -0.28 17.21 -9.49
N TRP A 265 0.65 16.26 -9.66
CA TRP A 265 0.86 15.09 -8.78
C TRP A 265 -0.42 14.28 -8.53
N LYS A 266 -1.43 14.45 -9.37
CA LYS A 266 -2.71 13.79 -9.26
C LYS A 266 -2.50 12.29 -9.42
N TYR A 267 -1.75 11.88 -10.45
CA TYR A 267 -1.40 10.47 -10.64
C TYR A 267 0.07 10.25 -10.37
N THR A 268 0.35 9.37 -9.41
CA THR A 268 1.72 9.02 -9.01
C THR A 268 1.84 7.52 -8.88
N TRP A 269 3.08 7.03 -8.86
CA TRP A 269 3.33 5.61 -8.72
C TRP A 269 4.44 5.30 -7.72
N MET A 270 4.41 4.08 -7.19
CA MET A 270 5.50 3.49 -6.42
C MET A 270 5.62 2.01 -6.77
N PHE A 271 6.67 1.36 -6.30
CA PHE A 271 6.83 -0.09 -6.45
C PHE A 271 6.84 -0.79 -5.11
N THR A 272 6.07 -1.86 -4.98
CA THR A 272 6.16 -2.78 -3.84
C THR A 272 6.64 -4.13 -4.34
N GLY A 273 7.74 -4.64 -3.80
CA GLY A 273 8.29 -5.90 -4.28
C GLY A 273 9.54 -6.33 -3.53
N GLN A 274 10.19 -7.36 -4.03
CA GLN A 274 11.38 -7.94 -3.43
C GLN A 274 12.35 -8.42 -4.51
N GLN A 275 13.61 -8.55 -4.13
CA GLN A 275 14.61 -9.23 -4.95
C GLN A 275 14.22 -10.71 -5.10
N ALA A 276 14.27 -11.25 -6.32
CA ALA A 276 13.84 -12.63 -6.58
C ALA A 276 14.75 -13.67 -5.91
N ASP A 277 16.03 -13.35 -5.77
CA ASP A 277 17.05 -14.12 -5.06
C ASP A 277 17.89 -13.14 -4.24
N SER A 278 17.88 -13.26 -2.92
CA SER A 278 18.62 -12.44 -1.97
C SER A 278 20.11 -12.27 -2.30
N THR A 279 20.71 -13.24 -2.99
CA THR A 279 22.14 -13.20 -3.37
C THR A 279 22.38 -12.45 -4.67
N ASN A 280 21.39 -12.42 -5.56
CA ASN A 280 21.50 -11.87 -6.90
C ASN A 280 20.56 -10.68 -7.11
N GLY A 281 21.13 -9.48 -7.12
CA GLY A 281 20.40 -8.21 -7.24
C GLY A 281 19.92 -7.89 -8.65
N ALA A 282 19.89 -8.86 -9.57
CA ALA A 282 19.58 -8.63 -10.99
C ALA A 282 18.08 -8.71 -11.32
N VAL A 283 17.27 -9.37 -10.48
CA VAL A 283 15.86 -9.63 -10.76
C VAL A 283 15.02 -9.24 -9.55
N PHE A 284 13.97 -8.47 -9.81
CA PHE A 284 12.99 -8.04 -8.82
C PHE A 284 11.59 -8.49 -9.25
N SER A 285 10.80 -8.95 -8.29
CA SER A 285 9.41 -9.33 -8.49
C SER A 285 8.54 -8.51 -7.58
N GLY A 286 7.49 -7.90 -8.13
CA GLY A 286 6.59 -7.05 -7.37
C GLY A 286 5.49 -6.44 -8.21
N ASP A 287 4.99 -5.32 -7.73
CA ASP A 287 3.83 -4.65 -8.26
C ASP A 287 4.12 -3.15 -8.39
N ILE A 288 3.80 -2.57 -9.55
CA ILE A 288 3.72 -1.13 -9.74
C ILE A 288 2.34 -0.68 -9.26
N VAL A 289 2.30 0.19 -8.26
CA VAL A 289 1.06 0.67 -7.64
C VAL A 289 0.81 2.09 -8.09
N ILE A 290 -0.33 2.32 -8.75
CA ILE A 290 -0.74 3.63 -9.23
C ILE A 290 -1.72 4.25 -8.24
N PHE A 291 -1.45 5.49 -7.86
CA PHE A 291 -2.26 6.29 -6.96
C PHE A 291 -2.92 7.45 -7.68
N GLU A 292 -4.09 7.84 -7.19
CA GLU A 292 -4.74 9.11 -7.51
C GLU A 292 -4.89 9.93 -6.23
N ASN A 293 -4.38 11.16 -6.21
CA ASN A 293 -4.46 12.11 -5.09
C ASN A 293 -3.96 11.54 -3.76
N ARG A 294 -2.87 10.75 -3.76
CA ARG A 294 -2.32 10.24 -2.50
C ARG A 294 -1.72 11.39 -1.67
N PRO A 295 -1.92 11.39 -0.34
CA PRO A 295 -1.28 12.37 0.54
C PRO A 295 0.21 12.06 0.74
N PHE A 296 0.98 13.11 1.07
CA PHE A 296 2.43 13.07 1.25
C PHE A 296 2.86 13.63 2.60
N ALA A 297 2.25 13.14 3.68
CA ALA A 297 2.60 13.57 5.02
C ALA A 297 2.65 12.41 6.00
N LEU A 298 3.21 12.70 7.17
CA LEU A 298 3.05 11.87 8.35
C LEU A 298 1.76 12.27 9.06
N ASN A 299 0.99 11.29 9.49
CA ASN A 299 -0.09 11.53 10.43
C ASN A 299 0.51 11.93 11.78
N THR A 300 0.23 13.15 12.21
CA THR A 300 0.69 13.70 13.49
C THR A 300 -0.23 13.31 14.66
N THR A 301 -1.40 12.75 14.35
CA THR A 301 -2.34 12.27 15.36
C THR A 301 -1.85 10.94 15.89
N THR A 302 -1.55 10.86 17.19
CA THR A 302 -1.21 9.59 17.84
C THR A 302 -2.47 8.74 17.97
N PRO A 303 -2.63 7.66 17.19
CA PRO A 303 -3.74 6.75 17.37
C PRO A 303 -3.35 5.78 18.49
N THR A 304 -3.88 5.97 19.70
CA THR A 304 -3.73 5.00 20.80
C THR A 304 -4.87 3.99 20.75
N TYR A 305 -4.88 3.12 19.74
CA TYR A 305 -5.78 1.96 19.76
C TYR A 305 -5.10 0.78 20.46
N PHE A 306 -5.89 -0.08 21.11
CA PHE A 306 -5.39 -1.29 21.80
C PHE A 306 -4.42 -1.05 22.97
N GLY A 307 -4.49 0.11 23.63
CA GLY A 307 -3.70 0.38 24.84
C GLY A 307 -2.21 0.60 24.60
N HIS A 308 -1.79 0.82 23.34
CA HIS A 308 -0.45 1.32 23.06
C HIS A 308 -0.27 2.71 23.69
N THR A 309 0.65 2.82 24.64
CA THR A 309 0.95 4.05 25.39
C THR A 309 2.04 4.91 24.76
N ALA A 310 2.75 4.38 23.75
CA ALA A 310 3.78 5.11 23.03
C ALA A 310 3.20 5.83 21.79
N PRO A 311 3.64 7.06 21.49
CA PRO A 311 3.30 7.72 20.23
C PRO A 311 3.77 6.86 19.05
N VAL A 312 2.85 6.47 18.18
CA VAL A 312 3.21 5.87 16.88
C VAL A 312 3.65 7.01 15.95
N ASN A 313 4.83 7.55 16.23
CA ASN A 313 5.44 8.54 15.34
C ASN A 313 5.81 7.82 14.03
N GLY A 314 5.29 8.34 12.91
CA GLY A 314 5.68 7.85 11.59
C GLY A 314 4.63 7.05 10.82
N VAL A 315 3.36 7.07 11.24
CA VAL A 315 2.26 6.58 10.40
C VAL A 315 2.11 7.52 9.22
N VAL A 316 2.07 6.97 8.00
CA VAL A 316 1.89 7.77 6.79
C VAL A 316 0.42 8.11 6.60
N GLU A 317 0.14 9.37 6.26
CA GLU A 317 -1.22 9.82 5.98
C GLU A 317 -1.81 9.03 4.80
N GLY A 318 -3.12 8.77 4.84
CA GLY A 318 -3.83 8.04 3.77
C GLY A 318 -3.58 6.53 3.72
N GLU A 319 -2.78 6.00 4.62
CA GLU A 319 -2.57 4.57 4.81
C GLU A 319 -3.32 4.10 6.05
N THR A 320 -4.44 3.39 5.86
CA THR A 320 -5.21 2.81 6.98
C THR A 320 -4.90 1.33 7.07
N VAL A 321 -4.29 0.89 8.17
CA VAL A 321 -3.96 -0.51 8.39
C VAL A 321 -4.93 -1.12 9.38
N VAL A 322 -5.45 -2.30 9.04
CA VAL A 322 -6.43 -3.04 9.84
C VAL A 322 -5.96 -4.48 10.03
N GLU A 323 -6.46 -5.14 11.08
CA GLU A 323 -6.24 -6.58 11.26
C GLU A 323 -6.96 -7.33 10.13
N ALA A 324 -6.29 -8.32 9.54
CA ALA A 324 -6.82 -9.07 8.43
C ALA A 324 -6.67 -10.57 8.62
N ILE A 325 -7.73 -11.33 8.38
CA ILE A 325 -7.69 -12.79 8.34
C ILE A 325 -7.86 -13.23 6.89
N PHE A 326 -6.73 -13.47 6.24
CA PHE A 326 -6.67 -14.02 4.89
C PHE A 326 -7.06 -15.50 4.89
N GLY A 327 -8.11 -15.85 4.14
CA GLY A 327 -8.66 -17.20 4.14
C GLY A 327 -9.75 -17.42 5.19
N TYR A 328 -10.51 -16.37 5.53
CA TYR A 328 -11.47 -16.45 6.63
C TYR A 328 -12.67 -17.36 6.33
N THR A 329 -12.96 -18.28 7.25
CA THR A 329 -14.15 -19.14 7.29
C THR A 329 -14.29 -19.76 8.69
N SER A 330 -15.49 -20.21 9.03
CA SER A 330 -15.77 -20.94 10.28
C SER A 330 -15.32 -22.41 10.25
N LYS A 331 -14.84 -22.91 9.10
CA LYS A 331 -14.37 -24.29 8.93
C LYS A 331 -12.87 -24.31 8.66
N VAL A 332 -12.10 -24.91 9.55
CA VAL A 332 -10.63 -24.97 9.44
C VAL A 332 -10.19 -26.37 9.02
N THR A 333 -9.42 -26.47 7.94
CA THR A 333 -8.70 -27.69 7.55
C THR A 333 -7.39 -27.74 8.32
N GLN A 334 -7.30 -28.67 9.27
CA GLN A 334 -6.12 -28.84 10.12
C GLN A 334 -4.89 -29.29 9.30
N ILE A 335 -3.72 -28.81 9.71
CA ILE A 335 -2.42 -29.29 9.22
C ILE A 335 -2.05 -30.54 10.03
N PRO A 336 -1.83 -31.70 9.40
CA PRO A 336 -1.58 -32.97 10.11
C PRO A 336 -0.41 -32.91 11.11
N THR A 337 0.63 -32.13 10.82
CA THR A 337 1.84 -31.98 11.65
C THR A 337 1.66 -31.02 12.82
N LYS A 338 0.58 -30.23 12.86
CA LYS A 338 0.38 -29.14 13.83
C LYS A 338 -0.93 -29.23 14.62
N GLY A 339 -1.73 -30.28 14.43
CA GLY A 339 -2.82 -30.75 15.30
C GLY A 339 -3.95 -29.74 15.57
N SER A 340 -3.66 -28.68 16.31
CA SER A 340 -4.61 -27.64 16.73
C SER A 340 -4.73 -26.49 15.73
N TYR A 341 -3.93 -26.47 14.67
CA TYR A 341 -3.87 -25.35 13.72
C TYR A 341 -4.14 -25.79 12.28
N GLY A 342 -4.65 -24.86 11.49
CA GLY A 342 -5.02 -25.10 10.11
C GLY A 342 -5.27 -23.83 9.30
N TYR A 343 -5.82 -24.02 8.11
CA TYR A 343 -6.22 -22.94 7.22
C TYR A 343 -7.70 -23.02 6.91
N GLY A 344 -8.30 -21.90 6.52
CA GLY A 344 -9.71 -21.86 6.16
C GLY A 344 -10.07 -22.79 5.00
N ALA A 345 -10.99 -23.72 5.24
CA ALA A 345 -11.50 -24.65 4.23
C ALA A 345 -12.30 -23.90 3.14
N ASN A 346 -11.88 -24.05 1.87
CA ASN A 346 -12.52 -23.45 0.70
C ASN A 346 -12.61 -21.91 0.72
N ALA A 347 -11.79 -21.24 1.53
CA ALA A 347 -11.84 -19.79 1.71
C ALA A 347 -10.77 -19.05 0.90
N ASN A 348 -10.45 -19.51 -0.31
CA ASN A 348 -9.33 -19.01 -1.10
C ASN A 348 -9.43 -17.55 -1.59
N ARG A 349 -10.52 -16.85 -1.32
CA ARG A 349 -10.76 -15.46 -1.74
C ARG A 349 -11.37 -14.58 -0.65
N ALA A 350 -11.62 -15.13 0.54
CA ALA A 350 -12.30 -14.40 1.61
C ALA A 350 -11.28 -13.81 2.57
N VAL A 351 -11.42 -12.53 2.89
CA VAL A 351 -10.61 -11.82 3.89
C VAL A 351 -11.55 -11.18 4.89
N LEU A 352 -11.39 -11.48 6.18
CA LEU A 352 -12.06 -10.72 7.23
C LEU A 352 -11.17 -9.55 7.64
N LEU A 353 -11.67 -8.33 7.49
CA LEU A 353 -11.02 -7.12 7.96
C LEU A 353 -11.64 -6.72 9.29
N ARG A 354 -10.80 -6.38 10.27
CA ARG A 354 -11.21 -6.05 11.64
C ARG A 354 -10.47 -4.82 12.13
N TRP A 355 -11.17 -3.93 12.82
CA TRP A 355 -10.58 -2.74 13.43
C TRP A 355 -11.24 -2.40 14.75
N SER A 356 -10.55 -1.64 15.60
CA SER A 356 -11.15 -1.09 16.81
C SER A 356 -12.32 -0.18 16.45
N SER A 357 -13.43 -0.28 17.17
CA SER A 357 -14.57 0.64 17.04
C SER A 357 -14.23 2.10 17.33
N ALA A 358 -13.08 2.38 17.96
CA ALA A 358 -12.56 3.73 18.14
C ALA A 358 -11.91 4.30 16.87
N MET A 359 -11.52 3.44 15.92
CA MET A 359 -10.99 3.85 14.63
C MET A 359 -12.14 4.17 13.67
N PRO A 360 -12.03 5.22 12.83
CA PRO A 360 -12.98 5.47 11.75
C PRO A 360 -13.11 4.27 10.81
N ASP A 361 -14.30 4.07 10.24
CA ASP A 361 -14.51 2.98 9.29
C ASP A 361 -13.66 3.20 8.03
N PRO A 362 -12.86 2.20 7.60
CA PRO A 362 -12.03 2.34 6.41
C PRO A 362 -12.87 2.44 5.14
N GLU A 363 -12.42 3.25 4.19
CA GLU A 363 -13.10 3.44 2.90
C GLU A 363 -12.90 2.24 1.96
N ILE A 364 -13.81 1.28 2.05
CA ILE A 364 -13.75 0.05 1.26
C ILE A 364 -14.89 0.00 0.24
N ARG A 365 -14.56 -0.21 -1.04
CA ARG A 365 -15.53 -0.32 -2.14
C ARG A 365 -15.17 -1.50 -3.05
N ALA A 366 -16.17 -2.07 -3.72
CA ALA A 366 -15.90 -3.01 -4.79
C ALA A 366 -15.14 -2.29 -5.93
N GLY A 367 -14.11 -2.93 -6.47
CA GLY A 367 -13.17 -2.36 -7.43
C GLY A 367 -11.93 -1.71 -6.79
N SER A 368 -11.98 -1.34 -5.51
CA SER A 368 -10.81 -0.84 -4.75
C SER A 368 -9.80 -1.96 -4.46
N TRP A 369 -8.64 -1.58 -3.94
CA TRP A 369 -7.54 -2.49 -3.62
C TRP A 369 -7.27 -2.56 -2.13
N ILE A 370 -6.86 -3.74 -1.66
CA ILE A 370 -6.20 -3.95 -0.37
C ILE A 370 -4.83 -4.59 -0.62
N ALA A 371 -3.89 -4.37 0.31
CA ALA A 371 -2.62 -5.10 0.31
C ALA A 371 -2.49 -5.92 1.59
N ASP A 372 -2.14 -7.20 1.49
CA ASP A 372 -1.57 -7.96 2.60
C ASP A 372 -0.17 -7.43 2.86
N VAL A 373 0.02 -6.75 3.99
CA VAL A 373 1.27 -6.07 4.38
C VAL A 373 1.83 -6.67 5.67
N THR A 374 1.54 -7.94 5.92
CA THR A 374 2.02 -8.67 7.08
C THR A 374 3.55 -8.66 7.08
N TYR A 375 4.13 -7.98 8.07
CA TYR A 375 5.57 -7.76 8.19
C TYR A 375 6.04 -7.92 9.65
N GLU A 376 6.90 -8.91 9.87
CA GLU A 376 7.55 -9.31 11.11
C GLU A 376 9.02 -8.92 11.03
N ARG A 377 9.43 -8.03 11.92
CA ARG A 377 10.79 -7.52 11.96
C ARG A 377 11.72 -8.43 12.73
N ASN A 378 11.24 -9.10 13.77
CA ASN A 378 12.09 -9.94 14.58
C ASN A 378 12.35 -11.26 13.85
N ALA A 379 13.60 -11.50 13.44
CA ALA A 379 13.97 -12.69 12.67
C ALA A 379 13.71 -14.00 13.44
N THR A 380 13.85 -13.99 14.77
CA THR A 380 13.58 -15.15 15.64
C THR A 380 12.09 -15.43 15.70
N VAL A 381 11.25 -14.40 15.81
CA VAL A 381 9.78 -14.54 15.78
C VAL A 381 9.33 -14.96 14.38
N SER A 382 9.88 -14.36 13.32
CA SER A 382 9.57 -14.74 11.95
C SER A 382 9.88 -16.21 11.66
N SER A 383 10.97 -16.77 12.20
CA SER A 383 11.35 -18.16 11.96
C SER A 383 10.45 -19.16 12.70
N THR A 384 10.01 -18.85 13.93
CA THR A 384 9.09 -19.72 14.68
C THR A 384 7.70 -19.78 14.06
N ARG A 385 7.32 -18.75 13.30
CA ARG A 385 6.03 -18.67 12.61
C ARG A 385 6.03 -19.26 11.20
N GLN A 386 7.12 -19.85 10.71
CA GLN A 386 7.10 -20.51 9.40
C GLN A 386 6.31 -21.84 9.48
N TYR A 387 5.27 -21.97 8.65
CA TYR A 387 4.40 -23.15 8.61
C TYR A 387 4.27 -23.74 7.20
N ASP A 388 3.90 -25.02 7.14
CA ASP A 388 3.69 -25.78 5.91
C ASP A 388 2.57 -25.18 5.05
N SER A 389 2.70 -25.29 3.73
CA SER A 389 1.73 -24.76 2.76
C SER A 389 0.34 -25.42 2.90
N PRO A 390 -0.76 -24.65 2.78
CA PRO A 390 -2.12 -25.20 2.76
C PRO A 390 -2.40 -26.13 1.57
N ALA A 391 -1.63 -26.01 0.48
CA ALA A 391 -2.06 -26.47 -0.83
C ALA A 391 -1.74 -27.94 -1.16
N THR A 392 -0.87 -28.62 -0.41
CA THR A 392 -0.42 -29.94 -0.87
C THR A 392 -0.16 -31.03 0.18
N GLY A 393 -0.10 -30.75 1.49
CA GLY A 393 0.37 -31.77 2.45
C GLY A 393 1.75 -32.35 2.08
N ASP A 394 2.46 -31.67 1.17
CA ASP A 394 3.69 -32.10 0.54
C ASP A 394 4.82 -31.60 1.43
N THR A 395 5.26 -32.50 2.30
CA THR A 395 6.42 -32.34 3.17
C THR A 395 7.75 -32.48 2.40
N THR A 396 7.72 -32.79 1.10
CA THR A 396 8.92 -33.11 0.29
C THR A 396 9.48 -31.92 -0.48
N ARG A 397 8.69 -30.85 -0.67
CA ARG A 397 9.26 -29.56 -1.01
C ARG A 397 9.86 -28.99 0.28
N PRO A 398 11.18 -28.69 0.33
CA PRO A 398 11.72 -27.96 1.49
C PRO A 398 10.85 -26.72 1.68
N ALA A 399 10.58 -26.37 2.95
CA ALA A 399 9.79 -25.24 3.43
C ALA A 399 10.29 -23.85 2.99
N LEU A 400 10.91 -23.77 1.80
CA LEU A 400 11.24 -22.56 1.10
C LEU A 400 9.93 -21.93 0.60
N ALA A 401 9.61 -20.82 1.27
CA ALA A 401 9.28 -19.58 0.59
C ALA A 401 7.83 -19.32 0.19
N TYR A 402 6.83 -19.94 0.83
CA TYR A 402 5.46 -19.53 0.53
C TYR A 402 4.96 -18.34 1.34
N PHE A 403 5.08 -18.28 2.66
CA PHE A 403 4.50 -17.13 3.39
C PHE A 403 5.31 -16.72 4.62
N PRO A 404 6.57 -16.27 4.48
CA PRO A 404 7.17 -15.56 5.61
C PRO A 404 6.24 -14.40 5.98
N TYR A 405 6.20 -14.05 7.27
CA TYR A 405 5.50 -12.86 7.78
C TYR A 405 6.17 -11.58 7.28
N GLN A 406 6.66 -11.56 6.05
CA GLN A 406 7.34 -10.49 5.36
C GLN A 406 6.83 -10.61 3.93
N ARG A 407 5.65 -10.04 3.67
CA ARG A 407 5.01 -10.12 2.35
C ARG A 407 4.25 -8.86 2.01
N CYS A 408 4.11 -8.61 0.71
CA CYS A 408 3.24 -7.59 0.16
C CYS A 408 2.47 -8.19 -1.03
N HIS A 409 1.16 -8.34 -0.89
CA HIS A 409 0.31 -8.84 -1.98
C HIS A 409 -0.93 -7.98 -2.15
N TRP A 410 -1.10 -7.44 -3.34
CA TRP A 410 -2.25 -6.63 -3.69
C TRP A 410 -3.41 -7.47 -4.22
N TYR A 411 -4.61 -7.14 -3.76
CA TYR A 411 -5.83 -7.80 -4.18
C TYR A 411 -6.92 -6.77 -4.47
N GLN A 412 -7.59 -6.93 -5.61
CA GLN A 412 -8.75 -6.11 -5.93
C GLN A 412 -10.00 -6.71 -5.30
N ILE A 413 -10.81 -5.87 -4.69
CA ILE A 413 -12.03 -6.26 -4.00
C ILE A 413 -13.14 -6.48 -5.03
N ALA A 414 -13.67 -7.69 -5.11
CA ALA A 414 -14.82 -8.03 -5.95
C ALA A 414 -16.15 -7.77 -5.24
N LYS A 415 -16.23 -8.07 -3.93
CA LYS A 415 -17.44 -7.93 -3.12
C LYS A 415 -17.08 -7.61 -1.68
N ARG A 416 -17.99 -6.98 -0.94
CA ARG A 416 -17.90 -6.79 0.51
C ARG A 416 -19.24 -6.95 1.21
N THR A 417 -19.18 -7.18 2.51
CA THR A 417 -20.31 -7.05 3.44
C THR A 417 -20.46 -5.59 3.92
N GLY A 418 -21.56 -5.31 4.62
CA GLY A 418 -21.67 -4.09 5.43
C GLY A 418 -20.74 -4.16 6.64
N VAL A 419 -20.47 -3.01 7.27
CA VAL A 419 -19.77 -2.97 8.55
C VAL A 419 -20.70 -3.56 9.61
N SER A 420 -20.22 -4.55 10.36
CA SER A 420 -20.91 -5.09 11.52
C SER A 420 -20.08 -4.88 12.78
N VAL A 421 -20.75 -4.60 13.90
CA VAL A 421 -20.12 -4.67 15.21
C VAL A 421 -20.22 -6.11 15.69
N ARG A 422 -19.08 -6.74 15.97
CA ARG A 422 -19.08 -8.11 16.49
C ARG A 422 -19.54 -8.07 17.95
N ALA A 423 -20.56 -8.89 18.27
CA ALA A 423 -21.06 -8.98 19.64
C ALA A 423 -19.99 -9.55 20.57
N ALA A 424 -20.02 -9.19 21.86
CA ALA A 424 -19.03 -9.65 22.83
C ALA A 424 -19.00 -11.19 22.99
N ALA A 425 -20.13 -11.86 22.71
CA ALA A 425 -20.22 -13.33 22.73
C ALA A 425 -19.54 -14.00 21.52
N ASP A 426 -19.31 -13.27 20.43
CA ASP A 426 -18.76 -13.78 19.17
C ASP A 426 -17.27 -13.43 19.00
N LYS A 427 -16.59 -13.00 20.07
CA LYS A 427 -15.16 -12.65 20.04
C LYS A 427 -14.32 -13.82 19.51
N LEU A 428 -13.28 -13.49 18.75
CA LEU A 428 -12.27 -14.48 18.41
C LEU A 428 -11.44 -14.80 19.65
N THR A 429 -10.88 -16.01 19.68
CA THR A 429 -9.97 -16.44 20.75
C THR A 429 -8.87 -15.40 20.92
N ASN A 430 -8.63 -14.99 22.17
CA ASN A 430 -7.62 -13.99 22.57
C ASN A 430 -7.87 -12.58 22.04
N ASP A 431 -9.10 -12.22 21.66
CA ASP A 431 -9.45 -10.81 21.50
C ASP A 431 -9.25 -10.08 22.85
N PRO A 432 -8.52 -8.96 22.88
CA PRO A 432 -8.35 -8.15 24.08
C PRO A 432 -9.68 -7.80 24.77
N ASP A 433 -9.66 -7.87 26.09
CA ASP A 433 -10.81 -7.46 26.90
C ASP A 433 -11.08 -5.95 26.79
N GLY A 434 -12.35 -5.57 26.92
CA GLY A 434 -12.78 -4.17 26.82
C GLY A 434 -12.71 -3.55 25.42
N ILE A 435 -12.16 -4.24 24.41
CA ILE A 435 -12.14 -3.73 23.04
C ILE A 435 -13.33 -4.28 22.22
N THR A 436 -14.08 -3.36 21.62
CA THR A 436 -15.13 -3.68 20.66
C THR A 436 -14.58 -3.56 19.25
N TYR A 437 -14.67 -4.65 18.48
CA TYR A 437 -14.26 -4.68 17.08
C TYR A 437 -15.43 -4.40 16.13
N ARG A 438 -15.13 -3.67 15.08
CA ARG A 438 -15.91 -3.62 13.86
C ARG A 438 -15.25 -4.53 12.83
N GLU A 439 -16.08 -5.16 12.00
CA GLU A 439 -15.59 -6.08 10.99
C GLU A 439 -16.35 -6.00 9.67
N MET A 440 -15.67 -6.46 8.63
CA MET A 440 -16.20 -6.59 7.29
C MET A 440 -15.49 -7.74 6.58
N THR A 441 -16.26 -8.65 6.01
CA THR A 441 -15.72 -9.64 5.07
C THR A 441 -15.68 -9.06 3.66
N VAL A 442 -14.53 -9.16 3.02
CA VAL A 442 -14.30 -8.83 1.61
C VAL A 442 -13.94 -10.09 0.83
N TRP A 443 -14.36 -10.13 -0.43
CA TRP A 443 -13.97 -11.16 -1.38
C TRP A 443 -13.13 -10.54 -2.48
N VAL A 444 -11.97 -11.13 -2.74
CA VAL A 444 -11.02 -10.64 -3.74
C VAL A 444 -11.22 -11.32 -5.09
N ASN A 445 -10.80 -10.66 -6.18
CA ASN A 445 -11.00 -11.13 -7.54
C ASN A 445 -10.08 -12.31 -7.94
N ALA A 446 -8.92 -12.44 -7.29
CA ALA A 446 -7.94 -13.49 -7.51
C ALA A 446 -7.81 -14.39 -6.26
N PRO A 447 -7.38 -15.66 -6.39
CA PRO A 447 -7.01 -16.47 -5.24
C PRO A 447 -5.98 -15.76 -4.38
N LEU A 448 -6.16 -15.85 -3.06
CA LEU A 448 -5.20 -15.39 -2.08
C LEU A 448 -3.88 -16.11 -2.31
N ARG A 449 -2.82 -15.32 -2.36
CA ARG A 449 -1.47 -15.87 -2.39
C ARG A 449 -1.18 -16.44 -1.02
N ALA A 450 -1.47 -15.69 0.05
CA ALA A 450 -1.16 -16.07 1.42
C ALA A 450 -2.38 -16.28 2.32
N PHE A 451 -2.22 -17.11 3.35
CA PHE A 451 -3.28 -17.48 4.29
C PHE A 451 -2.85 -17.18 5.73
N THR A 452 -3.83 -16.86 6.56
CA THR A 452 -3.66 -16.71 8.01
C THR A 452 -3.79 -18.07 8.66
N LEU A 453 -2.87 -18.41 9.54
CA LEU A 453 -2.96 -19.64 10.33
C LEU A 453 -4.06 -19.47 11.37
N LEU A 454 -4.99 -20.43 11.43
CA LEU A 454 -6.15 -20.42 12.29
C LEU A 454 -6.08 -21.57 13.30
N ASP A 455 -6.64 -21.36 14.49
CA ASP A 455 -6.98 -22.45 15.42
C ASP A 455 -8.23 -23.22 14.95
N THR A 456 -8.65 -24.26 15.69
CA THR A 456 -9.84 -25.05 15.35
C THR A 456 -11.16 -24.27 15.44
N SER A 457 -11.18 -23.11 16.12
CA SER A 457 -12.34 -22.22 16.21
C SER A 457 -12.43 -21.22 15.03
N GLY A 458 -11.41 -21.17 14.17
CA GLY A 458 -11.29 -20.18 13.11
C GLY A 458 -10.70 -18.84 13.58
N SER A 459 -10.14 -18.79 14.78
CA SER A 459 -9.47 -17.60 15.31
C SER A 459 -8.01 -17.58 14.84
N PRO A 460 -7.45 -16.40 14.54
CA PRO A 460 -6.10 -16.31 13.99
C PRO A 460 -5.07 -16.59 15.08
N HIS A 461 -4.10 -17.44 14.76
CA HIS A 461 -2.97 -17.73 15.66
C HIS A 461 -2.02 -16.53 15.78
N HIS A 462 -1.88 -15.77 14.69
CA HIS A 462 -1.10 -14.52 14.63
C HIS A 462 -1.94 -13.42 13.97
N ALA A 463 -1.74 -12.20 14.43
CA ALA A 463 -2.36 -11.02 13.86
C ALA A 463 -1.63 -10.64 12.56
N ASN A 464 -2.37 -10.71 11.46
CA ASN A 464 -1.92 -10.26 10.14
C ASN A 464 -2.51 -8.88 9.84
N ALA A 465 -1.90 -8.17 8.89
CA ALA A 465 -2.27 -6.81 8.56
C ALA A 465 -2.68 -6.65 7.10
N ALA A 466 -3.75 -5.88 6.88
CA ALA A 466 -4.10 -5.38 5.55
C ALA A 466 -4.03 -3.86 5.51
N LEU A 467 -3.42 -3.33 4.47
CA LEU A 467 -3.54 -1.92 4.09
C LEU A 467 -4.84 -1.72 3.31
N VAL A 468 -5.61 -0.74 3.76
CA VAL A 468 -6.67 -0.09 2.99
C VAL A 468 -6.17 1.29 2.57
N SER A 469 -5.99 1.48 1.27
CA SER A 469 -5.62 2.77 0.70
C SER A 469 -6.61 3.15 -0.41
N PRO A 470 -7.52 4.10 -0.18
CA PRO A 470 -8.56 4.46 -1.16
C PRO A 470 -7.97 5.15 -2.41
N TYR A 471 -6.73 5.63 -2.30
CA TYR A 471 -6.00 6.32 -3.36
C TYR A 471 -5.47 5.37 -4.44
N VAL A 472 -5.37 4.06 -4.17
CA VAL A 472 -4.90 3.09 -5.15
C VAL A 472 -5.93 2.91 -6.26
N VAL A 473 -5.50 3.25 -7.47
CA VAL A 473 -6.29 3.13 -8.70
C VAL A 473 -6.17 1.73 -9.26
N ASN A 474 -4.92 1.29 -9.44
CA ASN A 474 -4.60 0.06 -10.14
C ASN A 474 -3.25 -0.46 -9.70
N VAL A 475 -3.06 -1.77 -9.86
CA VAL A 475 -1.84 -2.46 -9.46
C VAL A 475 -1.42 -3.41 -10.58
N PHE A 476 -0.17 -3.30 -11.01
CA PHE A 476 0.36 -4.03 -12.15
C PHE A 476 1.54 -4.90 -11.72
N PRO A 477 1.38 -6.23 -11.67
CA PRO A 477 2.48 -7.14 -11.40
C PRO A 477 3.56 -7.04 -12.48
N ARG A 478 4.81 -6.88 -12.06
CA ARG A 478 5.98 -6.77 -12.95
C ARG A 478 7.17 -7.55 -12.39
N THR A 479 7.91 -8.15 -13.31
CA THR A 479 9.27 -8.63 -13.06
C THR A 479 10.22 -7.64 -13.71
N ILE A 480 11.12 -7.05 -12.92
CA ILE A 480 12.07 -6.03 -13.34
C ILE A 480 13.47 -6.64 -13.37
N TYR A 481 14.18 -6.42 -14.46
CA TYR A 481 15.57 -6.83 -14.63
C TYR A 481 16.46 -5.60 -14.58
N THR A 482 17.43 -5.59 -13.67
CA THR A 482 18.47 -4.55 -13.62
C THR A 482 19.68 -5.00 -14.44
N ARG A 483 20.42 -4.04 -15.00
CA ARG A 483 21.51 -4.32 -15.95
C ARG A 483 22.89 -4.33 -15.32
#